data_AF-A0A6J4QZM3-F1
#
_entry.id   AF-A0A6J4QZM3-F1
#
_cell.length_a   1.000
_cell.length_b   1.000
_cell.length_c   1.000
_cell.angle_alpha   90.00
_cell.angle_beta   90.00
_cell.angle_gamma   90.00
#
_symmetry.space_group_name_H-M   'P 1'
#
loop_
_entity.id
_entity.type
_entity.pdbx_description
1 polymer ?
#
loop_
_entity_poly.entity_id
_entity_poly.type
_entity_poly.pdbx_seq_one_letter_code
_entity_poly.pdbx_strand_id
1 'polypeptide(L)'
;MNIEELLPAYAAGELSEEESERVEAALVESQRLREELSRYERLFVLLSAAAAEEVRVPADLRMRIILQITLSAYLDAAADLLGGILGAYGRALIYFLRLA
;
A
#
# COMPACT_ATOMS: atom_id res chain seq x y z
N MET A 1 -7.68 -19.88 -14.76
CA MET A 1 -6.48 -19.02 -14.82
C MET A 1 -5.80 -19.28 -16.14
N ASN A 2 -5.46 -18.24 -16.88
CA ASN A 2 -4.67 -18.39 -18.11
C ASN A 2 -3.20 -18.69 -17.73
N ILE A 3 -2.48 -19.49 -18.52
CA ILE A 3 -1.07 -19.81 -18.25
C ILE A 3 -0.21 -18.54 -18.24
N GLU A 4 -0.53 -17.56 -19.09
CA GLU A 4 0.17 -16.27 -19.13
C GLU A 4 0.12 -15.51 -17.80
N GLU A 5 -1.02 -15.61 -17.09
CA GLU A 5 -1.21 -14.95 -15.79
C GLU A 5 -0.39 -15.63 -14.68
N LEU A 6 -0.03 -16.91 -14.88
CA LEU A 6 0.77 -17.69 -13.94
C LEU A 6 2.28 -17.49 -14.13
N LEU A 7 2.73 -17.03 -15.30
CA LEU A 7 4.17 -16.88 -15.62
C LEU A 7 4.96 -16.01 -14.63
N PRO A 8 4.46 -14.85 -14.15
CA PRO A 8 5.19 -14.05 -13.17
C PRO A 8 5.37 -14.78 -11.84
N ALA A 9 4.32 -15.45 -11.36
CA ALA A 9 4.36 -16.21 -10.11
C ALA A 9 5.23 -17.46 -10.24
N TYR A 10 5.25 -18.10 -11.42
CA TYR A 10 6.17 -19.19 -11.73
C TYR A 10 7.62 -18.70 -11.68
N ALA A 11 7.92 -17.57 -12.33
CA ALA A 11 9.26 -16.98 -12.32
C ALA A 11 9.73 -16.57 -10.91
N ALA A 12 8.79 -16.19 -10.03
CA ALA A 12 9.06 -15.88 -8.63
C ALA A 12 9.20 -17.13 -7.73
N GLY A 13 8.84 -18.32 -8.23
CA GLY A 13 8.82 -19.56 -7.44
C GLY A 13 7.68 -19.61 -6.42
N GLU A 14 6.58 -18.89 -6.66
CA GLU A 14 5.44 -18.74 -5.73
C GLU A 14 4.27 -19.68 -6.06
N LEU A 15 4.36 -20.47 -7.12
CA LEU A 15 3.31 -21.39 -7.53
C LEU A 15 3.31 -22.68 -6.71
N SER A 16 2.12 -23.26 -6.55
CA SER A 16 1.98 -24.64 -6.09
C SER A 16 2.60 -25.63 -7.09
N GLU A 17 2.87 -26.86 -6.66
CA GLU A 17 3.39 -27.92 -7.54
C GLU A 17 2.44 -28.18 -8.72
N GLU A 18 1.13 -28.27 -8.46
CA GLU A 18 0.09 -28.50 -9.49
C GLU A 18 -0.03 -27.36 -10.50
N GLU A 19 0.25 -26.12 -10.10
CA GLU A 19 0.30 -24.97 -11.00
C GLU A 19 1.59 -24.95 -11.81
N SER A 20 2.72 -25.31 -11.18
CA SER A 20 4.03 -25.37 -11.83
C SER A 20 4.06 -26.41 -12.94
N GLU A 21 3.55 -27.63 -12.68
CA GLU A 21 3.45 -28.69 -13.69
C GLU A 21 2.62 -28.25 -14.92
N ARG A 22 1.53 -27.51 -14.69
CA ARG A 22 0.69 -26.99 -15.77
C ARG A 22 1.41 -25.93 -16.61
N VAL A 23 2.17 -25.05 -15.96
CA VAL A 23 2.97 -24.03 -16.65
C VAL A 23 4.10 -24.69 -17.44
N GLU A 24 4.78 -25.69 -16.86
CA GLU A 24 5.87 -26.44 -17.53
C GLU A 24 5.38 -27.16 -18.77
N ALA A 25 4.24 -27.85 -18.70
CA ALA A 25 3.63 -28.49 -19.86
C ALA A 25 3.36 -27.48 -20.99
N ALA A 26 2.84 -26.30 -20.66
CA ALA A 26 2.55 -25.25 -21.63
C ALA A 26 3.82 -24.57 -22.21
N LEU A 27 4.90 -24.48 -21.42
CA LEU A 27 6.19 -23.94 -21.86
C LEU A 27 6.87 -24.85 -22.89
N VAL A 28 6.73 -26.17 -22.76
CA VAL A 28 7.24 -27.15 -23.72
C VAL A 28 6.64 -26.90 -25.11
N GLU A 29 5.33 -26.64 -25.17
CA GLU A 29 4.59 -26.51 -26.44
C GLU A 29 4.69 -25.13 -27.08
N SER A 30 5.04 -24.08 -26.32
CA SER A 30 5.00 -22.70 -26.81
C SER A 30 6.33 -21.96 -26.65
N GLN A 31 6.97 -21.67 -27.77
CA GLN A 31 8.16 -20.80 -27.83
C GLN A 31 7.86 -19.40 -27.29
N ARG A 32 6.66 -18.86 -27.54
CA ARG A 32 6.27 -17.52 -27.08
C ARG A 32 6.24 -17.44 -25.56
N LEU A 33 5.67 -18.45 -24.89
CA LEU A 33 5.60 -18.46 -23.42
C LEU A 33 7.01 -18.56 -22.80
N ARG A 34 7.94 -19.29 -23.43
CA ARG A 34 9.34 -19.34 -23.00
C ARG A 34 10.05 -17.99 -23.13
N GLU A 35 9.81 -17.26 -24.22
CA GLU A 35 10.35 -15.91 -24.39
C GLU A 35 9.78 -14.94 -23.35
N GLU A 36 8.50 -15.07 -23.05
CA GLU A 36 7.82 -14.25 -22.04
C GLU A 36 8.32 -14.54 -20.63
N LEU A 37 8.48 -15.83 -20.27
CA LEU A 37 9.13 -16.25 -19.03
C LEU A 37 10.53 -15.65 -18.89
N SER A 38 11.36 -15.71 -19.94
CA SER A 38 12.71 -15.14 -19.91
C SER A 38 12.71 -13.62 -19.67
N ARG A 39 11.67 -12.90 -20.11
CA ARG A 39 11.52 -11.47 -19.80
C ARG A 39 11.21 -11.25 -18.32
N TYR A 40 10.33 -12.06 -17.73
CA TYR A 40 10.03 -11.99 -16.30
C TYR A 40 11.25 -12.34 -15.45
N GLU A 41 12.00 -13.39 -15.79
CA GLU A 41 13.25 -13.73 -15.09
C GLU A 41 14.24 -12.57 -15.08
N ARG A 42 14.46 -11.92 -16.23
CA ARG A 42 15.34 -10.75 -16.33
C ARG A 42 14.83 -9.58 -15.47
N LEU A 43 13.53 -9.34 -15.47
CA LEU A 43 12.92 -8.31 -14.64
C LEU A 43 13.15 -8.61 -13.14
N PHE A 44 12.93 -9.85 -12.70
CA PHE A 44 13.16 -10.25 -11.31
C PHE A 44 14.63 -10.11 -10.89
N VAL A 45 15.57 -10.42 -11.78
CA VAL A 45 17.00 -10.18 -11.52
C VAL A 45 17.28 -8.69 -11.32
N LEU A 46 16.73 -7.82 -12.17
CA LEU A 46 16.90 -6.37 -12.04
C LEU A 46 16.24 -5.82 -10.76
N LEU A 47 15.03 -6.28 -10.42
CA LEU A 47 14.34 -5.89 -9.20
C LEU A 47 15.08 -6.37 -7.95
N SER A 48 15.61 -7.59 -7.96
CA SER A 48 16.43 -8.13 -6.88
C SER A 48 17.70 -7.31 -6.69
N ALA A 49 18.35 -6.89 -7.78
CA ALA A 49 19.51 -6.02 -7.73
C ALA A 49 19.16 -4.63 -7.16
N ALA A 50 18.04 -4.05 -7.56
CA ALA A 50 17.55 -2.78 -7.02
C ALA A 50 17.15 -2.88 -5.55
N ALA A 51 16.55 -3.99 -5.12
CA ALA A 51 16.19 -4.24 -3.73
C ALA A 51 17.42 -4.46 -2.83
N ALA A 52 18.51 -4.98 -3.39
CA ALA A 52 19.79 -5.10 -2.70
C ALA A 52 20.52 -3.76 -2.55
N GLU A 53 20.10 -2.73 -3.29
CA GLU A 53 20.63 -1.38 -3.12
C GLU A 53 20.23 -0.83 -1.75
N GLU A 54 21.20 -0.32 -0.99
CA GLU A 54 20.98 0.13 0.38
C GLU A 54 20.05 1.37 0.37
N VAL A 55 18.78 1.16 0.73
CA VAL A 55 17.82 2.25 0.86
C VAL A 55 18.23 3.12 2.05
N ARG A 56 18.86 4.27 1.76
CA ARG A 56 19.20 5.26 2.78
C ARG A 56 17.94 5.92 3.31
N VAL A 57 17.53 5.51 4.51
CA VAL A 57 16.44 6.16 5.23
C VAL A 57 16.91 7.56 5.64
N PRO A 58 16.15 8.63 5.34
CA PRO A 58 16.47 9.97 5.81
C PRO A 58 16.58 10.00 7.34
N ALA A 59 17.65 10.59 7.85
CA ALA A 59 17.94 10.62 9.30
C ALA A 59 16.80 11.26 10.13
N ASP A 60 16.03 12.16 9.51
CA ASP A 60 14.94 12.90 10.13
C ASP A 60 13.54 12.30 9.88
N LEU A 61 13.44 11.15 9.17
CA LEU A 61 12.15 10.54 8.82
C LEU A 61 11.27 10.30 10.06
N ARG A 62 11.86 9.76 11.13
CA ARG A 62 11.17 9.52 12.39
C ARG A 62 10.61 10.81 12.97
N MET A 63 11.39 11.89 12.92
CA MET A 63 10.97 13.19 13.44
C MET A 63 9.82 13.77 12.63
N ARG A 64 9.88 13.66 11.29
CA ARG A 64 8.80 14.11 10.40
C ARG A 64 7.50 13.37 10.66
N ILE A 65 7.56 12.04 10.83
CA ILE A 65 6.39 11.21 11.15
C ILE A 65 5.79 11.62 12.50
N ILE A 66 6.62 11.77 13.54
CA ILE A 66 6.16 12.23 14.86
C ILE A 66 5.48 13.59 14.76
N LEU A 67 6.12 14.55 14.08
CA LEU A 67 5.58 15.89 13.92
C LEU A 67 4.21 15.87 13.21
N GLN A 68 4.08 15.07 12.16
CA GLN A 68 2.84 14.94 11.41
C GLN A 68 1.71 14.34 12.26
N ILE A 69 2.00 13.27 13.03
CA ILE A 69 1.02 12.65 13.94
C ILE A 69 0.62 13.60 15.06
N THR A 70 1.59 14.31 15.65
CA THR A 70 1.30 15.29 16.72
C THR A 70 0.44 16.44 16.20
N LEU A 71 0.73 16.94 15.00
CA LEU A 71 -0.03 18.03 14.40
C LEU A 71 -1.47 17.61 14.10
N SER A 72 -1.68 16.41 13.54
CA SER A 72 -3.03 15.91 13.27
C SER A 72 -3.83 15.73 14.55
N ALA A 73 -3.23 15.10 15.57
CA ALA A 73 -3.89 14.91 16.86
C ALA A 73 -4.23 16.24 17.55
N TYR A 74 -3.36 17.25 17.42
CA TYR A 74 -3.62 18.58 17.96
C TYR A 74 -4.78 19.28 17.24
N LEU A 75 -4.84 19.19 15.91
CA LEU A 75 -5.93 19.77 15.11
C LEU A 75 -7.27 19.12 15.43
N ASP A 76 -7.32 17.80 15.57
CA ASP A 76 -8.53 17.07 15.96
C ASP A 76 -9.00 17.51 17.35
N ALA A 77 -8.10 17.57 18.33
CA ALA A 77 -8.42 18.04 19.67
C ALA A 77 -8.90 19.51 19.69
N ALA A 78 -8.32 20.37 18.85
CA ALA A 78 -8.73 21.77 18.72
C ALA A 78 -10.12 21.89 18.08
N ALA A 79 -10.42 21.07 17.06
CA ALA A 79 -11.73 21.01 16.43
C ALA A 79 -12.81 20.54 17.40
N ASP A 80 -12.53 19.51 18.20
CA ASP A 80 -13.43 19.01 19.24
C ASP A 80 -13.72 20.06 20.31
N LEU A 81 -12.70 20.79 20.76
CA LEU A 81 -12.85 21.89 21.71
C LEU A 81 -13.73 23.01 21.16
N LEU A 82 -13.47 23.45 19.92
CA LEU A 82 -14.27 24.49 19.26
C LEU A 82 -15.71 24.02 19.03
N GLY A 83 -15.91 22.78 18.61
CA GLY A 83 -17.23 22.17 18.45
C GLY A 83 -17.99 22.09 19.78
N GLY A 84 -17.31 21.72 20.86
CA GLY A 84 -17.86 21.69 22.21
C GLY A 84 -18.30 23.06 22.71
N ILE A 85 -17.44 24.09 22.50
CA ILE A 85 -17.73 25.48 22.87
C ILE A 85 -18.92 25.99 22.05
N LEU A 86 -18.86 25.93 20.72
CA LEU A 86 -19.93 26.40 19.85
C LEU A 86 -21.25 25.68 20.12
N GLY A 87 -21.21 24.38 20.39
CA GLY A 87 -22.40 23.61 20.78
C GLY A 87 -22.97 24.03 22.13
N ALA A 88 -22.14 24.36 23.12
CA ALA A 88 -22.59 24.85 24.42
C ALA A 88 -23.24 26.24 24.32
N TYR A 89 -22.59 27.19 23.63
CA TYR A 89 -23.13 28.54 23.44
C TYR A 89 -24.36 28.56 22.53
N GLY A 90 -24.38 27.77 21.46
CA GLY A 90 -25.54 27.63 20.58
C GLY A 90 -26.76 27.09 21.32
N ARG A 91 -26.58 26.07 22.16
CA ARG A 91 -27.66 25.56 23.03
C ARG A 91 -28.13 26.63 24.02
N ALA A 92 -27.22 27.34 24.67
CA ALA A 92 -27.58 28.42 25.60
C ALA A 92 -28.38 29.54 24.91
N LEU A 93 -28.00 29.92 23.68
CA LEU A 93 -28.71 30.91 22.88
C LEU A 93 -30.12 30.45 22.51
N ILE A 94 -30.27 29.19 22.05
CA ILE A 94 -31.59 28.61 21.75
C ILE A 94 -32.47 28.57 23.00
N TYR A 95 -31.91 28.20 24.16
CA TYR A 95 -32.64 28.23 25.42
C TYR A 95 -33.10 29.64 25.77
N PHE A 96 -32.23 30.65 25.62
CA PHE A 96 -32.56 32.03 25.93
C PHE A 96 -33.64 32.59 24.99
N LEU A 97 -33.58 32.26 23.70
CA LEU A 97 -34.57 32.68 22.70
C LEU A 97 -35.91 31.95 22.82
N ARG A 98 -35.94 30.76 23.44
CA ARG A 98 -37.17 30.00 23.69
C ARG A 98 -37.83 30.34 25.04
N LEU A 99 -37.13 31.10 25.87
CA LEU A 99 -37.60 31.67 27.14
C LEU A 99 -37.97 33.17 27.03
N ALA A 100 -37.86 33.74 25.84
CA ALA A 100 -38.46 35.03 25.47
C ALA A 100 -39.79 34.79 24.73
#